data_AF-A0A2U0H8G1-F1
#
_entry.id   AF-A0A2U0H8G1-F1
#
_cell.length_a   1.000
_cell.length_b   1.000
_cell.length_c   1.000
_cell.angle_alpha   90.00
_cell.angle_beta   90.00
_cell.angle_gamma   90.00
#
_symmetry.space_group_name_H-M   'P 1'
#
loop_
_entity.id
_entity.type
_entity.pdbx_description
1 polymer ?
#
loop_
_entity_poly.entity_id
_entity_poly.type
_entity_poly.pdbx_seq_one_letter_code
_entity_poly.pdbx_strand_id
1 'polypeptide(L)'
;MTAPPVKAATSALVDQVRVLAESKGATPGQVALAWLLAQHPHLAPIPGTRRTPRIEENGGATALALSADDLADLNGLADRIGVRGDRYNPQHMAMVNR
;
A
#
# COMPACT_ATOMS: atom_id res chain seq x y z
N MET A 1 25.09 -12.51 2.16
CA MET A 1 23.75 -13.02 1.82
C MET A 1 22.85 -11.80 1.62
N THR A 2 22.76 -11.30 0.39
CA THR A 2 21.98 -10.09 0.06
C THR A 2 20.49 -10.43 0.07
N ALA A 3 19.70 -9.64 0.82
CA ALA A 3 18.25 -9.81 0.84
C ALA A 3 17.66 -9.68 -0.57
N PRO A 4 16.63 -10.45 -0.93
CA PRO A 4 15.99 -10.34 -2.24
C PRO A 4 15.47 -8.91 -2.47
N PRO A 5 15.48 -8.43 -3.72
CA PRO A 5 15.00 -7.08 -4.04
C PRO A 5 13.55 -6.92 -3.58
N VAL A 6 13.20 -5.76 -3.00
CA VAL A 6 11.89 -5.47 -2.38
C VAL A 6 10.72 -5.91 -3.25
N LYS A 7 10.80 -5.70 -4.57
CA LYS A 7 9.77 -6.12 -5.54
C LYS A 7 9.45 -7.62 -5.51
N ALA A 8 10.45 -8.48 -5.34
CA ALA A 8 10.25 -9.94 -5.29
C ALA A 8 9.66 -10.37 -3.94
N ALA A 9 9.96 -9.64 -2.86
CA ALA A 9 9.42 -9.94 -1.53
C ALA A 9 7.94 -9.53 -1.39
N THR A 10 7.48 -8.52 -2.14
CA THR A 10 6.10 -7.98 -2.00
C THR A 10 5.11 -8.51 -3.04
N SER A 11 5.49 -9.43 -3.93
CA SER A 11 4.62 -9.86 -5.06
C SER A 11 3.29 -10.43 -4.59
N ALA A 12 3.29 -11.33 -3.59
CA ALA A 12 2.08 -11.95 -3.07
C ALA A 12 1.07 -10.93 -2.50
N LEU A 13 1.55 -9.88 -1.83
CA LEU A 13 0.70 -8.80 -1.33
C LEU A 13 0.13 -7.97 -2.48
N VAL A 14 0.95 -7.66 -3.49
CA VAL A 14 0.50 -6.92 -4.67
C VAL A 14 -0.56 -7.70 -5.44
N ASP A 15 -0.38 -9.01 -5.57
CA ASP A 15 -1.33 -9.88 -6.27
C ASP A 15 -2.65 -9.99 -5.50
N GLN A 16 -2.60 -10.12 -4.17
CA GLN A 16 -3.82 -10.09 -3.35
C GLN A 16 -4.58 -8.76 -3.47
N VAL A 17 -3.86 -7.64 -3.47
CA VAL A 17 -4.46 -6.31 -3.67
C VAL A 17 -5.15 -6.22 -5.04
N ARG A 18 -4.58 -6.81 -6.09
CA ARG A 18 -5.19 -6.83 -7.43
C ARG A 18 -6.47 -7.67 -7.46
N VAL A 19 -6.43 -8.88 -6.90
CA VAL A 19 -7.61 -9.76 -6.82
C VAL A 19 -8.74 -9.06 -6.09
N LEU A 20 -8.43 -8.40 -4.97
CA LEU A 20 -9.43 -7.69 -4.19
C LEU A 20 -10.00 -6.49 -4.95
N ALA A 21 -9.14 -5.75 -5.65
CA ALA A 21 -9.54 -4.62 -6.50
C ALA A 21 -10.53 -5.07 -7.60
N GLU A 22 -10.23 -6.17 -8.29
CA GLU A 22 -11.11 -6.76 -9.30
C GLU A 22 -12.47 -7.17 -8.70
N SER A 23 -12.45 -7.88 -7.56
CA SER A 23 -13.69 -8.33 -6.90
C SER A 23 -14.62 -7.20 -6.46
N LYS A 24 -14.05 -6.02 -6.15
CA LYS A 24 -14.77 -4.84 -5.67
C LYS A 24 -15.02 -3.80 -6.76
N GLY A 25 -14.58 -4.04 -7.99
CA GLY A 25 -14.65 -3.04 -9.08
C GLY A 25 -13.88 -1.76 -8.76
N ALA A 26 -12.80 -1.87 -8.00
CA ALA A 26 -11.96 -0.75 -7.54
C ALA A 26 -10.58 -0.80 -8.22
N THR A 27 -9.78 0.26 -8.06
CA THR A 27 -8.37 0.22 -8.48
C THR A 27 -7.47 -0.37 -7.38
N PRO A 28 -6.30 -0.95 -7.73
CA PRO A 28 -5.32 -1.38 -6.73
C PRO A 28 -4.88 -0.25 -5.79
N GLY A 29 -4.84 0.99 -6.29
CA GLY A 29 -4.54 2.17 -5.48
C GLY A 29 -5.62 2.45 -4.45
N GLN A 30 -6.89 2.30 -4.82
CA GLN A 30 -8.02 2.45 -3.90
C GLN A 30 -8.00 1.40 -2.80
N VAL A 31 -7.74 0.13 -3.14
CA VAL A 31 -7.61 -0.95 -2.15
C VAL A 31 -6.46 -0.67 -1.18
N ALA A 32 -5.30 -0.27 -1.68
CA ALA A 32 -4.15 0.04 -0.83
C ALA A 32 -4.43 1.22 0.13
N LEU A 33 -5.09 2.27 -0.35
CA LEU A 33 -5.46 3.43 0.47
C LEU A 33 -6.57 3.08 1.48
N ALA A 34 -7.58 2.32 1.08
CA ALA A 34 -8.64 1.85 1.97
C ALA A 34 -8.10 0.96 3.09
N TRP A 35 -7.18 0.05 2.74
CA TRP A 35 -6.48 -0.77 3.72
C TRP A 35 -5.68 0.09 4.71
N LEU A 36 -4.92 1.07 4.21
CA LEU A 36 -4.16 1.99 5.07
C LEU A 36 -5.06 2.83 6.00
N LEU A 37 -6.19 3.31 5.51
CA LEU A 37 -7.20 4.04 6.30
C LEU A 37 -7.83 3.16 7.39
N ALA A 38 -7.99 1.86 7.13
CA ALA A 38 -8.58 0.92 8.09
C ALA A 38 -7.66 0.60 9.28
N GLN A 39 -6.35 0.80 9.16
CA GLN A 39 -5.41 0.45 10.23
C GLN A 39 -5.57 1.33 11.47
N HIS A 40 -5.86 2.62 11.28
CA HIS A 40 -5.96 3.58 12.38
C HIS A 40 -7.01 4.67 12.09
N PRO A 41 -7.98 4.92 13.00
CA PRO A 41 -9.05 5.91 12.80
C PRO A 41 -8.56 7.36 12.56
N HIS A 42 -7.34 7.69 12.97
CA HIS A 42 -6.78 9.04 12.87
C HIS A 42 -5.69 9.16 11.79
N LEU A 43 -5.55 8.16 10.93
CA LEU A 43 -4.57 8.18 9.85
C LEU A 43 -5.14 8.89 8.62
N ALA A 44 -4.45 9.93 8.15
CA ALA A 44 -4.78 10.64 6.91
C ALA A 44 -3.66 10.45 5.89
N PRO A 45 -3.82 9.59 4.87
CA PRO A 45 -2.80 9.41 3.84
C PRO A 45 -2.72 10.67 2.95
N ILE A 46 -1.50 11.05 2.55
CA ILE A 46 -1.25 12.19 1.66
C ILE A 46 -0.72 11.66 0.32
N PRO A 47 -1.56 11.05 -0.53
CA PRO A 47 -1.11 10.48 -1.78
C PRO A 47 -0.71 11.59 -2.76
N GLY A 48 0.57 11.66 -3.08
CA GLY A 48 1.09 12.60 -4.06
C GLY A 48 0.68 12.21 -5.48
N THR A 49 0.11 13.15 -6.23
CA THR A 49 -0.15 13.00 -7.67
C THR A 49 -0.05 14.35 -8.38
N ARG A 50 0.32 14.32 -9.67
CA ARG A 50 0.29 15.49 -10.57
C ARG A 50 -0.86 15.43 -11.57
N ARG A 51 -1.73 14.43 -11.49
CA ARG A 51 -2.81 14.15 -12.44
C ARG A 51 -4.16 14.25 -11.73
N THR A 52 -5.05 15.10 -12.23
CA THR A 52 -6.40 15.29 -11.68
C THR A 52 -7.20 14.00 -11.58
N PRO A 53 -7.23 13.11 -12.60
CA PRO A 53 -7.99 11.86 -12.50
C PRO A 53 -7.54 10.95 -11.34
N ARG A 54 -6.27 11.05 -10.91
CA ARG A 54 -5.77 10.29 -9.76
C ARG A 54 -6.24 10.85 -8.43
N ILE A 55 -6.58 12.14 -8.35
CA ILE A 55 -7.16 12.72 -7.15
C ILE A 55 -8.54 12.10 -6.90
N GLU A 56 -9.37 12.04 -7.94
CA GLU A 56 -10.70 11.42 -7.90
C GLU A 56 -10.60 9.92 -7.58
N GLU A 57 -9.71 9.20 -8.28
CA GLU A 57 -9.44 7.79 -8.01
C GLU A 57 -9.06 7.56 -6.54
N ASN A 58 -8.08 8.31 -6.02
CA ASN A 58 -7.62 8.19 -4.64
C ASN A 58 -8.72 8.51 -3.63
N GLY A 59 -9.55 9.52 -3.91
CA GLY A 59 -10.69 9.90 -3.07
C GLY A 59 -11.71 8.77 -2.93
N GLY A 60 -11.93 8.01 -4.01
CA GLY A 60 -12.82 6.83 -4.01
C GLY A 60 -12.43 5.73 -3.01
N ALA A 61 -11.16 5.69 -2.57
CA ALA A 61 -10.71 4.76 -1.54
C ALA A 61 -11.47 4.90 -0.21
N THR A 62 -11.94 6.11 0.12
CA THR A 62 -12.67 6.39 1.37
C THR A 62 -14.06 5.75 1.42
N ALA A 63 -14.63 5.43 0.26
CA ALA A 63 -15.93 4.76 0.14
C ALA A 63 -15.80 3.24 -0.05
N LEU A 64 -14.58 2.72 -0.16
CA LEU A 64 -14.34 1.31 -0.40
C LEU A 64 -14.36 0.52 0.92
N ALA A 65 -15.42 -0.24 1.13
CA ALA A 65 -15.54 -1.12 2.30
C ALA A 65 -14.70 -2.40 2.12
N LEU A 66 -13.73 -2.58 3.02
CA LEU A 66 -13.01 -3.83 3.19
C LEU A 66 -13.64 -4.64 4.32
N SER A 67 -13.90 -5.92 4.09
CA SER A 67 -14.44 -6.82 5.11
C SER A 67 -13.37 -7.11 6.18
N ALA A 68 -13.78 -7.65 7.33
CA ALA A 68 -12.83 -8.10 8.34
C ALA A 68 -11.86 -9.16 7.79
N ASP A 69 -12.34 -10.05 6.92
CA ASP A 69 -11.53 -11.08 6.29
C ASP A 69 -10.54 -10.47 5.29
N ASP A 70 -10.98 -9.49 4.48
CA ASP A 70 -10.10 -8.76 3.54
C ASP A 70 -8.93 -8.12 4.29
N LEU A 71 -9.22 -7.48 5.42
CA LEU A 71 -8.22 -6.83 6.27
C LEU A 71 -7.28 -7.85 6.91
N ALA A 72 -7.81 -8.97 7.41
CA ALA A 72 -7.02 -10.04 8.01
C ALA A 72 -6.04 -10.65 7.00
N ASP A 73 -6.49 -10.89 5.77
CA ASP A 73 -5.66 -11.44 4.70
C ASP A 73 -4.52 -10.50 4.31
N LEU A 74 -4.82 -9.22 4.10
CA LEU A 74 -3.82 -8.20 3.77
C LEU A 74 -2.81 -8.00 4.90
N ASN A 75 -3.28 -7.92 6.15
CA ASN A 75 -2.42 -7.80 7.32
C ASN A 75 -1.51 -9.04 7.48
N GLY A 76 -2.06 -10.24 7.37
CA GLY A 76 -1.28 -11.48 7.47
C GLY A 76 -0.23 -11.62 6.37
N LEU A 77 -0.51 -11.16 5.15
CA LEU A 77 0.50 -11.10 4.08
C LEU A 77 1.59 -10.06 4.40
N ALA A 78 1.22 -8.85 4.82
CA ALA A 78 2.16 -7.80 5.16
C ALA A 78 3.11 -8.20 6.31
N ASP A 79 2.57 -8.82 7.36
CA ASP A 79 3.34 -9.28 8.52
C ASP A 79 4.37 -10.35 8.14
N ARG A 80 4.00 -11.29 7.25
CA ARG A 80 4.92 -12.32 6.74
C ARG A 80 6.07 -11.74 5.92
N ILE A 81 5.82 -10.66 5.17
CA ILE A 81 6.82 -10.00 4.33
C ILE A 81 7.79 -9.18 5.20
N GLY A 82 7.25 -8.48 6.20
CA GLY A 82 7.96 -7.53 7.05
C GLY A 82 8.43 -6.28 6.30
N VAL A 83 9.04 -5.34 7.01
CA VAL A 83 9.66 -4.16 6.37
C VAL A 83 10.95 -4.59 5.68
N ARG A 84 10.98 -4.48 4.35
CA ARG A 84 12.13 -4.86 3.50
C ARG A 84 12.63 -3.67 2.71
N GLY A 85 13.92 -3.35 2.83
CA GLY A 85 14.61 -2.32 2.06
C GLY A 85 14.60 -0.93 2.71
N ASP A 86 15.60 -0.13 2.34
CA ASP A 86 15.74 1.25 2.81
C ASP A 86 14.77 2.19 2.07
N ARG A 87 14.19 3.17 2.78
CA ARG A 87 13.31 4.21 2.16
C ARG A 87 14.04 5.03 1.11
N TYR A 88 15.34 5.22 1.27
CA TYR A 88 16.19 5.96 0.35
C TYR A 88 17.43 5.12 0.02
N ASN A 89 18.00 5.34 -1.16
CA ASN A 89 19.32 4.80 -1.48
C ASN A 89 20.39 5.40 -0.54
N PRO A 90 21.59 4.81 -0.45
CA PRO A 90 22.63 5.29 0.47
C PRO A 90 23.01 6.75 0.26
N GLN A 91 23.02 7.23 -1.00
CA GLN A 91 23.37 8.62 -1.32
C GLN A 91 22.34 9.62 -0.79
N HIS A 92 21.04 9.33 -0.93
CA HIS A 92 19.95 10.17 -0.45
C HIS A 92 19.78 10.06 1.07
N MET A 93 20.04 8.88 1.67
CA MET A 93 20.08 8.73 3.12
C MET A 93 21.13 9.65 3.76
N ALA A 94 22.29 9.84 3.13
CA ALA A 94 23.35 10.73 3.61
C ALA A 94 22.97 12.23 3.60
N MET A 95 21.83 12.60 2.98
CA MET A 95 21.32 13.98 2.92
C MET A 95 20.22 14.27 3.97
N VAL A 96 19.72 13.25 4.67
CA VAL A 96 18.66 13.40 5.69
C VAL A 96 19.27 13.98 6.98
N ASN A 97 18.63 15.02 7.55
CA ASN A 97 19.05 15.71 8.79
C ASN A 97 20.44 16.37 8.75
N ARG A 98 20.90 16.75 7.56
CA ARG A 98 22.09 17.58 7.41
C ARG A 98 21.81 19.05 7.69
#